data_AF-A0A6P0XBL4-F1
#
_entry.id   AF-A0A6P0XBL4-F1
#
_cell.length_a   1.000
_cell.length_b   1.000
_cell.length_c   1.000
_cell.angle_alpha   90.00
_cell.angle_beta   90.00
_cell.angle_gamma   90.00
#
_symmetry.space_group_name_H-M   'P 1'
#
loop_
_entity.id
_entity.type
_entity.pdbx_description
1 polymer ?
#
loop_
_entity_poly.entity_id
_entity_poly.type
_entity_poly.pdbx_seq_one_letter_code
_entity_poly.pdbx_strand_id
1 'polypeptide(L)'
;MVEKAYKFRFYPTPEQENLLRRTLGCVRLIYNRALAARTQAWYKNKERVGYKQTSAMLTHWKNQEDLDFLKEVSSVPLQQGLRHLQTAFPTEMLRKH
;
A
#
# COMPACT_ATOMS: atom_id res chain seq x y z
N MET A 1 31.16 3.22 21.29
CA MET A 1 30.66 2.08 20.50
C MET A 1 31.01 2.35 19.04
N VAL A 2 31.51 1.36 18.31
CA VAL A 2 31.84 1.50 16.89
C VAL A 2 30.65 1.05 16.06
N GLU A 3 30.06 1.94 15.29
CA GLU A 3 28.99 1.61 14.35
C GLU A 3 29.59 1.04 13.06
N LYS A 4 29.10 -0.12 12.63
CA LYS A 4 29.48 -0.74 11.35
C LYS A 4 28.26 -0.76 10.44
N ALA A 5 28.42 -0.21 9.23
CA ALA A 5 27.45 -0.33 8.15
C ALA A 5 27.92 -1.35 7.13
N TYR A 6 27.01 -2.19 6.64
CA TYR A 6 27.29 -3.19 5.60
C TYR A 6 26.52 -2.84 4.33
N LYS A 7 27.18 -2.99 3.17
CA LYS A 7 26.58 -2.81 1.85
C LYS A 7 26.66 -4.12 1.08
N PHE A 8 25.51 -4.64 0.68
CA PHE A 8 25.42 -5.85 -0.14
C PHE A 8 24.69 -5.54 -1.43
N ARG A 9 25.02 -6.28 -2.49
CA ARG A 9 24.25 -6.29 -3.73
C ARG A 9 23.41 -7.56 -3.77
N PHE A 10 22.12 -7.37 -4.00
CA PHE A 10 21.15 -8.46 -4.08
C PHE A 10 21.04 -8.94 -5.52
N TYR A 11 21.13 -10.26 -5.73
CA TYR A 11 21.01 -10.91 -7.03
C TYR A 11 19.91 -11.98 -6.94
N PRO A 12 18.65 -11.61 -7.22
CA PRO A 12 17.53 -12.55 -7.13
C PRO A 12 17.58 -13.59 -8.25
N THR A 13 17.05 -14.78 -7.99
CA THR A 13 16.69 -15.72 -9.07
C THR A 13 15.53 -15.16 -9.89
N PRO A 14 15.30 -15.63 -11.13
CA PRO A 14 14.17 -15.18 -11.95
C PRO A 14 12.81 -15.29 -11.24
N GLU A 15 12.61 -16.33 -10.43
CA GLU A 15 11.39 -16.56 -9.66
C GLU A 15 11.22 -15.51 -8.55
N GLN A 16 12.32 -15.20 -7.83
CA GLN A 16 12.33 -14.16 -6.82
C GLN A 16 12.06 -12.79 -7.43
N GLU A 17 12.64 -12.50 -8.60
CA GLU A 17 12.45 -11.24 -9.30
C GLU A 17 10.99 -11.08 -9.75
N ASN A 18 10.37 -12.14 -10.24
CA ASN A 18 8.94 -12.15 -10.58
C ASN A 18 8.06 -11.93 -9.35
N LEU A 19 8.33 -12.63 -8.24
CA LEU A 19 7.60 -12.44 -6.98
C LEU A 19 7.71 -11.00 -6.47
N LEU A 20 8.91 -10.41 -6.52
CA LEU A 20 9.14 -9.01 -6.14
C LEU A 20 8.38 -8.05 -7.05
N ARG A 21 8.43 -8.24 -8.37
CA ARG A 21 7.69 -7.41 -9.33
C ARG A 21 6.19 -7.46 -9.08
N ARG A 22 5.61 -8.64 -8.89
CA ARG A 22 4.19 -8.83 -8.55
C ARG A 22 3.85 -8.13 -7.24
N THR A 23 4.66 -8.34 -6.20
CA THR A 23 4.47 -7.74 -4.88
C THR A 23 4.48 -6.21 -4.96
N LEU A 24 5.50 -5.62 -5.59
CA LEU A 24 5.62 -4.17 -5.75
C LEU A 24 4.49 -3.59 -6.59
N GLY A 25 4.09 -4.30 -7.66
CA GLY A 25 2.94 -3.94 -8.49
C GLY A 25 1.63 -3.87 -7.68
N CYS A 26 1.37 -4.91 -6.87
CA CYS A 26 0.19 -4.96 -5.99
C CYS A 26 0.23 -3.86 -4.92
N VAL A 27 1.39 -3.62 -4.31
CA VAL A 27 1.56 -2.53 -3.32
C VAL A 27 1.24 -1.17 -3.94
N ARG A 28 1.76 -0.89 -5.14
CA ARG A 28 1.50 0.36 -5.86
C ARG A 28 0.01 0.52 -6.19
N LEU A 29 -0.63 -0.55 -6.67
CA LEU A 29 -2.06 -0.53 -6.97
C LEU A 29 -2.89 -0.20 -5.74
N ILE A 30 -2.64 -0.89 -4.62
CA ILE A 30 -3.36 -0.68 -3.36
C ILE A 30 -3.12 0.71 -2.79
N TYR A 31 -1.89 1.21 -2.85
CA TYR A 31 -1.56 2.58 -2.46
C TYR A 31 -2.42 3.58 -3.24
N ASN A 32 -2.45 3.47 -4.57
CA ASN A 32 -3.19 4.40 -5.42
C ASN A 32 -4.71 4.30 -5.23
N ARG A 33 -5.26 3.08 -5.12
CA ARG A 33 -6.69 2.86 -4.88
C ARG A 33 -7.12 3.42 -3.51
N ALA A 34 -6.29 3.25 -2.48
CA ALA A 34 -6.51 3.83 -1.17
C ALA A 34 -6.41 5.35 -1.17
N LEU A 35 -5.42 5.93 -1.85
CA LEU A 35 -5.30 7.38 -2.00
C LEU A 35 -6.55 7.96 -2.69
N ALA A 36 -6.98 7.36 -3.81
CA ALA A 36 -8.18 7.76 -4.52
C ALA A 36 -9.44 7.70 -3.63
N ALA A 37 -9.62 6.61 -2.87
CA ALA A 37 -10.73 6.45 -1.95
C ALA A 37 -10.75 7.54 -0.85
N ARG A 38 -9.58 7.84 -0.26
CA ARG A 38 -9.44 8.92 0.75
C ARG A 38 -9.77 10.29 0.18
N THR A 39 -9.21 10.59 -0.99
CA THR A 39 -9.45 11.83 -1.72
C THR A 39 -10.93 11.99 -2.04
N GLN A 40 -11.57 10.96 -2.59
CA GLN A 40 -12.99 10.98 -2.93
C GLN A 40 -13.88 11.18 -1.70
N ALA A 41 -13.62 10.45 -0.61
CA ALA A 41 -14.40 10.55 0.63
C ALA A 41 -14.35 11.98 1.20
N TRP A 42 -13.19 12.62 1.14
CA TRP A 42 -13.04 14.00 1.59
C TRP A 42 -13.75 15.00 0.68
N TYR A 43 -13.52 14.94 -0.64
CA TYR A 43 -14.10 15.93 -1.54
C TYR A 43 -15.62 15.81 -1.68
N LYS A 44 -16.18 14.60 -1.57
CA LYS A 44 -17.64 14.38 -1.63
C LYS A 44 -18.33 14.59 -0.29
N ASN A 45 -17.79 14.00 0.78
CA ASN A 45 -18.50 13.87 2.06
C ASN A 45 -17.80 14.59 3.23
N LYS A 46 -16.64 15.22 3.00
CA LYS A 46 -15.74 15.74 4.06
C LYS A 46 -15.38 14.69 5.10
N GLU A 47 -15.38 13.42 4.68
CA GLU A 47 -15.10 12.28 5.54
C GLU A 47 -13.61 11.98 5.61
N ARG A 48 -13.16 11.61 6.81
CA ARG A 48 -11.79 11.23 7.11
C ARG A 48 -11.61 9.72 7.03
N VAL A 49 -11.01 9.28 5.93
CA VAL A 49 -10.62 7.87 5.73
C VAL A 49 -9.14 7.71 6.06
N GLY A 50 -8.84 6.92 7.08
CA GLY A 50 -7.48 6.63 7.54
C GLY A 50 -7.06 5.18 7.31
N TYR A 51 -5.94 4.79 7.92
CA TYR A 51 -5.38 3.44 7.78
C TYR A 51 -6.40 2.33 8.10
N LYS A 52 -7.13 2.45 9.23
CA LYS A 52 -8.10 1.43 9.66
C LYS A 52 -9.16 1.16 8.59
N GLN A 53 -9.74 2.21 8.02
CA GLN A 53 -10.73 2.11 6.96
C GLN A 53 -10.13 1.53 5.69
N THR A 54 -8.97 2.02 5.23
CA THR A 54 -8.33 1.48 4.02
C THR A 54 -7.85 0.04 4.18
N SER A 55 -7.54 -0.40 5.40
CA SER A 55 -7.21 -1.79 5.70
C SER A 55 -8.44 -2.70 5.57
N ALA A 56 -9.61 -2.23 6.05
CA ALA A 56 -10.87 -2.94 5.83
C ALA A 56 -11.25 -2.99 4.34
N MET A 57 -11.06 -1.89 3.60
CA MET A 57 -11.24 -1.85 2.15
C MET A 57 -10.34 -2.85 1.43
N LEU A 58 -9.08 -3.00 1.86
CA LEU A 58 -8.15 -4.00 1.29
C LEU A 58 -8.68 -5.43 1.44
N THR A 59 -9.28 -5.77 2.59
CA THR A 59 -9.94 -7.08 2.77
C THR A 59 -11.06 -7.29 1.76
N HIS A 60 -11.87 -6.25 1.51
CA HIS A 60 -12.93 -6.32 0.51
C HIS A 60 -12.36 -6.45 -0.91
N TRP A 61 -11.37 -5.62 -1.27
CA TRP A 61 -10.72 -5.64 -2.58
C TRP A 61 -10.10 -6.98 -2.93
N LYS A 62 -9.47 -7.66 -1.97
CA LYS A 62 -8.93 -9.02 -2.17
C LYS A 62 -10.00 -10.06 -2.54
N ASN A 63 -11.27 -9.79 -2.26
CA ASN A 63 -12.39 -10.67 -2.56
C ASN A 63 -13.16 -10.25 -3.82
N GLN A 64 -12.74 -9.19 -4.50
CA GLN A 64 -13.29 -8.81 -5.80
C GLN A 64 -12.59 -9.63 -6.89
N GLU A 65 -13.35 -10.08 -7.89
CA GLU A 65 -12.84 -10.92 -8.98
C GLU A 65 -11.74 -10.23 -9.80
N ASP A 66 -11.85 -8.92 -10.00
CA ASP A 66 -10.85 -8.10 -10.72
C ASP A 66 -9.55 -7.88 -9.95
N LEU A 67 -9.49 -8.29 -8.68
CA LEU A 67 -8.39 -8.01 -7.76
C LEU A 67 -8.00 -9.23 -6.92
N ASP A 68 -8.47 -10.42 -7.29
CA ASP A 68 -8.18 -11.65 -6.57
C ASP A 68 -6.67 -11.97 -6.54
N PHE A 69 -5.92 -11.55 -7.56
CA PHE A 69 -4.46 -11.65 -7.67
C PHE A 69 -3.71 -10.99 -6.50
N LEU A 70 -4.35 -10.07 -5.77
CA LEU A 70 -3.80 -9.50 -4.53
C LEU A 70 -3.64 -10.55 -3.40
N LYS A 71 -4.26 -11.73 -3.53
CA LYS A 71 -4.10 -12.87 -2.62
C LYS A 71 -2.83 -13.68 -2.94
N GLU A 72 -2.26 -13.52 -4.13
CA GLU A 72 -1.06 -14.26 -4.57
C GLU A 72 0.22 -13.70 -3.95
N VAL A 73 0.16 -12.52 -3.32
CA VAL A 73 1.27 -11.88 -2.62
C VAL A 73 0.97 -11.78 -1.12
N SER A 74 2.02 -11.71 -0.31
CA SER A 74 1.87 -11.53 1.14
C SER A 74 1.03 -10.28 1.45
N SER A 75 0.16 -10.38 2.45
CA SER A 75 -0.63 -9.25 2.95
C SER A 75 0.23 -8.18 3.62
N VAL A 76 1.42 -8.55 4.11
CA VAL A 76 2.30 -7.66 4.88
C VAL A 76 2.77 -6.46 4.05
N PRO A 77 3.37 -6.62 2.85
CA PRO A 77 3.72 -5.49 1.99
C PRO A 77 2.54 -4.59 1.64
N LEU A 78 1.35 -5.16 1.36
CA LEU A 78 0.15 -4.39 1.02
C LEU A 78 -0.29 -3.50 2.19
N GLN A 79 -0.31 -4.08 3.40
CA GLN A 79 -0.61 -3.35 4.62
C GLN A 79 0.44 -2.28 4.93
N GLN A 80 1.72 -2.55 4.65
CA GLN A 80 2.78 -1.54 4.78
C GLN A 80 2.61 -0.40 3.76
N GLY A 81 2.21 -0.68 2.53
CA GLY A 81 1.86 0.34 1.55
C GLY A 81 0.79 1.31 2.07
N LEU A 82 -0.26 0.80 2.73
CA LEU A 82 -1.29 1.63 3.35
C LEU A 82 -0.77 2.46 4.54
N ARG A 83 0.22 1.95 5.30
CA ARG A 83 0.87 2.70 6.37
C ARG A 83 1.77 3.80 5.81
N HIS A 84 2.54 3.51 4.77
CA HIS A 84 3.32 4.53 4.04
C HIS A 84 2.40 5.63 3.51
N LEU A 85 1.23 5.28 2.98
CA LEU A 85 0.21 6.26 2.58
C LEU A 85 -0.25 7.12 3.77
N GLN A 86 -0.50 6.52 4.94
CA GLN A 86 -0.89 7.27 6.14
C GLN A 86 0.19 8.27 6.58
N THR A 87 1.47 7.90 6.47
CA THR A 87 2.59 8.79 6.81
C THR A 87 2.78 9.89 5.77
N ALA A 88 2.70 9.57 4.48
CA ALA A 88 2.90 10.53 3.39
C ALA A 88 1.72 11.48 3.19
N PHE A 89 0.49 10.96 3.33
CA PHE A 89 -0.78 11.68 3.23
C PHE A 89 -1.60 11.44 4.50
N PRO A 90 -1.23 12.14 5.59
CA PRO A 90 -2.02 12.12 6.81
C PRO A 90 -3.39 12.75 6.54
N THR A 91 -4.37 12.34 7.32
CA THR A 91 -5.78 12.68 7.15
C THR A 91 -6.03 14.20 7.16
N GLU A 92 -5.14 14.96 7.79
CA GLU A 92 -5.16 16.41 7.90
C GLU A 92 -4.72 17.14 6.63
N MET A 93 -3.93 16.51 5.74
CA MET A 93 -3.40 17.18 4.54
C MET A 93 -4.49 17.61 3.56
N LEU A 94 -5.62 16.90 3.51
CA LEU A 94 -6.73 17.20 2.61
C LEU A 94 -7.46 18.52 2.96
N ARG A 95 -7.12 19.18 4.08
CA ARG A 95 -7.65 20.52 4.43
C ARG A 95 -6.94 21.68 3.73
N LYS A 96 -5.75 21.49 3.17
CA LYS A 96 -4.91 22.58 2.65
C LYS A 96 -5.23 23.00 1.20
N HIS A 97 -6.19 22.34 0.56
CA HIS A 97 -6.71 22.64 -0.78
C HIS A 97 -8.24 22.55 -0.77
#